data_AF-A0A9D8EYQ2-F1
#
_entry.id   AF-A0A9D8EYQ2-F1
#
_cell.length_a   1.000
_cell.length_b   1.000
_cell.length_c   1.000
_cell.angle_alpha   90.00
_cell.angle_beta   90.00
_cell.angle_gamma   90.00
#
_symmetry.space_group_name_H-M   'P 1'
#
loop_
_entity.id
_entity.type
_entity.pdbx_description
1 polymer ?
#
loop_
_entity_poly.entity_id
_entity_poly.type
_entity_poly.pdbx_seq_one_letter_code
_entity_poly.pdbx_strand_id
1 'polypeptide(L)'
;DLEDDLRATVNLKVDFRLDEAYVPDMNQRLMIYRRMAGARSEEEIGRLVDEVRDRYGPTPTAVLNLADFARIRVLADGLGVETIDRADSNVVIKFRPSSGKASGGKPPKIDLTQVIALVQERGDLQLVPPNSLKLDLGRDQGPGVRDQGRKAKKTRKPSWWAARATAGQVTSGFTKAEILRQAPEDPRAPNGVLSKVTGLLEALDT
;
A
#
# COMPACT_ATOMS: atom_id res chain seq x y z
N ASP A 1 -21.39 -22.85 -3.60
CA ASP A 1 -19.97 -22.66 -3.22
C ASP A 1 -19.10 -22.07 -4.34
N LEU A 2 -19.50 -20.92 -4.90
CA LEU A 2 -18.70 -20.12 -5.86
C LEU A 2 -18.59 -18.65 -5.39
N GLU A 3 -19.04 -18.33 -4.18
CA GLU A 3 -19.12 -16.96 -3.67
C GLU A 3 -17.79 -16.46 -3.06
N ASP A 4 -16.82 -17.36 -2.89
CA ASP A 4 -15.52 -17.06 -2.24
C ASP A 4 -14.43 -16.56 -3.23
N ASP A 5 -14.72 -16.48 -4.53
CA ASP A 5 -13.68 -16.65 -5.54
C ASP A 5 -12.96 -15.38 -6.04
N LEU A 6 -13.29 -14.19 -5.54
CA LEU A 6 -12.76 -12.93 -6.09
C LEU A 6 -12.23 -11.95 -5.03
N ARG A 7 -11.33 -12.44 -4.17
CA ARG A 7 -10.50 -11.58 -3.31
C ARG A 7 -9.41 -10.89 -4.13
N ALA A 8 -9.16 -9.62 -3.87
CA ALA A 8 -8.04 -8.87 -4.41
C ALA A 8 -6.71 -9.42 -3.84
N THR A 9 -5.71 -9.54 -4.70
CA THR A 9 -4.34 -9.86 -4.27
C THR A 9 -3.60 -8.56 -3.97
N VAL A 10 -3.10 -8.38 -2.74
CA VAL A 10 -2.45 -7.14 -2.31
C VAL A 10 -1.00 -7.41 -1.90
N ASN A 11 -0.06 -6.66 -2.46
CA ASN A 11 1.37 -6.76 -2.19
C ASN A 11 2.01 -5.36 -2.08
N LEU A 12 1.96 -4.78 -0.88
CA LEU A 12 2.47 -3.43 -0.60
C LEU A 12 3.87 -3.39 0.02
N LYS A 13 4.48 -4.56 0.24
CA LYS A 13 5.80 -4.70 0.90
C LYS A 13 5.87 -4.01 2.26
N VAL A 14 4.78 -4.11 3.03
CA VAL A 14 4.68 -3.58 4.41
C VAL A 14 4.92 -4.72 5.39
N ASP A 15 5.74 -4.47 6.42
CA ASP A 15 5.92 -5.41 7.52
C ASP A 15 4.77 -5.28 8.53
N PHE A 16 4.16 -6.41 8.85
CA PHE A 16 3.12 -6.55 9.86
C PHE A 16 3.32 -7.85 10.66
N ARG A 17 4.56 -8.33 10.76
CA ARG A 17 4.90 -9.51 11.55
C ARG A 17 4.61 -9.27 13.03
N LEU A 18 3.62 -9.98 13.56
CA LEU A 18 3.34 -10.06 14.99
C LEU A 18 4.51 -10.71 15.72
N ASP A 19 5.09 -9.96 16.65
CA ASP A 19 6.21 -10.41 17.47
C ASP A 19 5.75 -11.37 18.58
N GLU A 20 6.61 -12.33 18.94
CA GLU A 20 6.34 -13.27 20.03
C GLU A 20 6.34 -12.59 21.41
N ALA A 21 7.00 -11.44 21.55
CA ALA A 21 6.93 -10.62 22.75
C ALA A 21 5.52 -10.05 23.00
N TYR A 22 4.73 -9.84 21.94
CA TYR A 22 3.37 -9.30 22.07
C TYR A 22 2.32 -10.42 22.19
N VAL A 23 2.41 -11.44 21.33
CA VAL A 23 1.55 -12.63 21.41
C VAL A 23 2.46 -13.85 21.48
N PRO A 24 2.74 -14.41 22.69
CA PRO A 24 3.73 -15.49 22.84
C PRO A 24 3.34 -16.79 22.14
N ASP A 25 2.06 -17.15 22.15
CA ASP A 25 1.58 -18.39 21.54
C ASP A 25 1.48 -18.28 20.01
N MET A 26 2.13 -19.21 19.31
CA MET A 26 2.17 -19.22 17.84
C MET A 26 0.80 -19.50 17.21
N ASN A 27 -0.02 -20.36 17.82
CA ASN A 27 -1.34 -20.68 17.28
C ASN A 27 -2.29 -19.47 17.37
N GLN A 28 -2.19 -18.69 18.45
CA GLN A 28 -2.92 -17.43 18.61
C GLN A 28 -2.48 -16.39 17.57
N ARG A 29 -1.17 -16.24 17.30
CA ARG A 29 -0.69 -15.39 16.20
C ARG A 29 -1.30 -15.81 14.86
N LEU A 30 -1.25 -17.11 14.53
CA LEU A 30 -1.83 -17.66 13.30
C LEU A 30 -3.35 -17.44 13.23
N MET A 31 -4.06 -17.56 14.36
CA MET A 31 -5.49 -17.27 14.44
C MET A 31 -5.79 -15.80 14.14
N ILE A 32 -5.02 -14.86 14.69
CA ILE A 32 -5.16 -13.42 14.40
C ILE A 32 -4.97 -13.17 12.91
N TYR A 33 -3.90 -13.70 12.30
CA TYR A 33 -3.67 -13.56 10.86
C TYR A 33 -4.83 -14.13 10.03
N ARG A 34 -5.31 -15.33 10.37
CA ARG A 34 -6.42 -15.97 9.65
C ARG A 34 -7.71 -15.17 9.76
N ARG A 35 -8.04 -14.64 10.93
CA ARG A 35 -9.24 -13.84 11.14
C ARG A 35 -9.14 -12.48 10.43
N MET A 36 -7.99 -11.81 10.49
CA MET A 36 -7.75 -10.60 9.68
C MET A 36 -7.85 -10.90 8.19
N ALA A 37 -7.26 -12.01 7.73
CA ALA A 37 -7.36 -12.46 6.34
C ALA A 37 -8.80 -12.90 5.96
N GLY A 38 -9.63 -13.26 6.92
CA GLY A 38 -11.01 -13.65 6.72
C GLY A 38 -12.01 -12.49 6.72
N ALA A 39 -11.67 -11.37 7.35
CA ALA A 39 -12.57 -10.24 7.52
C ALA A 39 -13.13 -9.70 6.18
N ARG A 40 -14.41 -9.35 6.18
CA ARG A 40 -15.21 -8.87 5.04
C ARG A 40 -15.70 -7.44 5.19
N SER A 41 -15.57 -6.85 6.38
CA SER A 41 -15.99 -5.49 6.65
C SER A 41 -15.03 -4.76 7.59
N GLU A 42 -15.07 -3.43 7.58
CA GLU A 42 -14.26 -2.61 8.49
C GLU A 42 -14.65 -2.85 9.96
N GLU A 43 -15.92 -3.12 10.24
CA GLU A 43 -16.42 -3.42 11.58
C GLU A 43 -15.88 -4.76 12.11
N GLU A 44 -15.74 -5.78 11.26
CA GLU A 44 -15.09 -7.03 11.64
C GLU A 44 -13.62 -6.83 11.99
N ILE A 45 -12.91 -6.01 11.20
CA ILE A 45 -11.51 -5.66 11.46
C ILE A 45 -11.40 -4.91 12.79
N GLY A 46 -12.22 -3.88 13.01
CA GLY A 46 -12.23 -3.10 14.24
C GLY A 46 -12.48 -3.95 15.48
N ARG A 47 -13.51 -4.82 15.45
CA ARG A 47 -13.80 -5.75 16.54
C ARG A 47 -12.63 -6.69 16.84
N LEU A 48 -11.93 -7.16 15.82
CA LEU A 48 -10.75 -8.01 16.02
C LEU A 48 -9.58 -7.23 16.62
N VAL A 49 -9.36 -5.99 16.22
CA VAL A 49 -8.34 -5.12 16.84
C VAL A 49 -8.67 -4.88 18.31
N ASP A 50 -9.93 -4.58 18.64
CA ASP A 50 -10.38 -4.39 20.02
C ASP A 50 -10.18 -5.67 20.86
N GLU A 51 -10.57 -6.84 20.34
CA GLU A 51 -10.34 -8.12 21.03
C GLU A 51 -8.84 -8.37 21.29
N VAL A 52 -7.99 -8.11 20.30
CA VAL A 52 -6.53 -8.26 20.44
C VAL A 52 -5.99 -7.27 21.48
N ARG A 53 -6.47 -6.02 21.49
CA ARG A 53 -6.07 -5.02 22.48
C ARG A 53 -6.48 -5.44 23.89
N ASP A 54 -7.72 -5.89 24.06
CA ASP A 54 -8.26 -6.25 25.37
C ASP A 54 -7.52 -7.46 25.97
N ARG A 55 -7.02 -8.36 25.12
CA ARG A 55 -6.28 -9.57 25.53
C ARG A 55 -4.80 -9.36 25.77
N TYR A 56 -4.14 -8.55 24.94
CA TYR A 56 -2.68 -8.43 24.91
C TYR A 56 -2.16 -7.03 25.25
N GLY A 57 -3.05 -6.07 25.51
CA GLY A 57 -2.72 -4.71 25.90
C GLY A 57 -2.55 -3.75 24.70
N PRO A 58 -1.71 -2.71 24.82
CA PRO A 58 -1.56 -1.69 23.79
C PRO A 58 -1.20 -2.27 22.41
N THR A 59 -1.98 -1.88 21.39
CA THR A 59 -1.85 -2.43 20.05
C THR A 59 -0.56 -1.94 19.36
N PRO A 60 0.39 -2.83 19.02
CA PRO A 60 1.62 -2.43 18.35
C PRO A 60 1.38 -2.07 16.89
N THR A 61 2.32 -1.35 16.29
CA THR A 61 2.26 -0.92 14.88
C THR A 61 2.06 -2.09 13.92
N ALA A 62 2.63 -3.27 14.19
CA ALA A 62 2.44 -4.46 13.37
C ALA A 62 0.97 -4.91 13.27
N VAL A 63 0.21 -4.87 14.36
CA VAL A 63 -1.23 -5.20 14.35
C VAL A 63 -2.01 -4.14 13.58
N LEU A 64 -1.64 -2.87 13.73
CA LEU A 64 -2.29 -1.77 13.02
C LEU A 64 -2.02 -1.82 11.51
N ASN A 65 -0.78 -2.13 11.11
CA ASN A 65 -0.43 -2.39 9.70
C ASN A 65 -1.21 -3.57 9.13
N LEU A 66 -1.39 -4.65 9.90
CA LEU A 66 -2.19 -5.80 9.49
C LEU A 66 -3.68 -5.43 9.30
N ALA A 67 -4.21 -4.60 10.20
CA ALA A 67 -5.59 -4.10 10.10
C ALA A 67 -5.79 -3.20 8.88
N ASP A 68 -4.88 -2.26 8.62
CA ASP A 68 -4.93 -1.39 7.44
C ASP A 68 -4.79 -2.20 6.14
N PHE A 69 -3.93 -3.22 6.13
CA PHE A 69 -3.84 -4.13 4.99
C PHE A 69 -5.15 -4.90 4.75
N ALA A 70 -5.80 -5.38 5.81
CA ALA A 70 -7.11 -6.02 5.71
C ALA A 70 -8.18 -5.05 5.19
N ARG A 71 -8.16 -3.78 5.63
CA ARG A 71 -9.06 -2.71 5.18
C ARG A 71 -8.90 -2.40 3.70
N ILE A 72 -7.65 -2.23 3.24
CA ILE A 72 -7.33 -2.05 1.81
C ILE A 72 -7.94 -3.16 0.98
N ARG A 73 -7.82 -4.42 1.43
CA ARG A 73 -8.40 -5.55 0.70
C ARG A 73 -9.93 -5.51 0.69
N VAL A 74 -10.59 -5.16 1.80
CA VAL A 74 -12.06 -5.02 1.83
C VAL A 74 -12.54 -3.96 0.83
N LEU A 75 -11.90 -2.79 0.79
CA LEU A 75 -12.22 -1.74 -0.17
C LEU A 75 -11.94 -2.21 -1.61
N ALA A 76 -10.79 -2.83 -1.84
CA ALA A 76 -10.38 -3.37 -3.13
C ALA A 76 -11.39 -4.42 -3.67
N ASP A 77 -11.88 -5.30 -2.81
CA ASP A 77 -12.89 -6.31 -3.16
C ASP A 77 -14.20 -5.64 -3.62
N GLY A 78 -14.67 -4.61 -2.90
CA GLY A 78 -15.88 -3.87 -3.25
C GLY A 78 -15.79 -3.07 -4.55
N LEU A 79 -14.59 -2.59 -4.88
CA LEU A 79 -14.28 -1.90 -6.13
C LEU A 79 -14.02 -2.86 -7.29
N GLY A 80 -13.95 -4.16 -7.06
CA GLY A 80 -13.61 -5.12 -8.13
C GLY A 80 -12.15 -5.05 -8.56
N VAL A 81 -11.25 -4.66 -7.67
CA VAL A 81 -9.80 -4.71 -7.89
C VAL A 81 -9.33 -6.17 -7.94
N GLU A 82 -8.56 -6.51 -8.96
CA GLU A 82 -7.90 -7.81 -9.12
C GLU A 82 -6.60 -7.87 -8.30
N THR A 83 -5.71 -6.89 -8.50
CA THR A 83 -4.42 -6.83 -7.80
C THR A 83 -4.03 -5.40 -7.39
N ILE A 84 -3.24 -5.30 -6.32
CA ILE A 84 -2.56 -4.07 -5.88
C ILE A 84 -1.10 -4.43 -5.62
N ASP A 85 -0.19 -3.93 -6.44
CA ASP A 85 1.22 -4.30 -6.39
C ASP A 85 2.13 -3.07 -6.25
N ARG A 86 2.99 -3.06 -5.24
CA ARG A 86 4.03 -2.04 -5.05
C ARG A 86 5.36 -2.44 -5.69
N ALA A 87 5.84 -1.61 -6.60
CA ALA A 87 7.19 -1.63 -7.14
C ALA A 87 7.87 -0.27 -6.94
N ASP A 88 8.92 -0.24 -6.12
CA ASP A 88 9.66 0.96 -5.74
C ASP A 88 8.73 2.05 -5.17
N SER A 89 8.69 3.21 -5.82
CA SER A 89 7.82 4.34 -5.49
C SER A 89 6.46 4.28 -6.19
N ASN A 90 6.11 3.17 -6.85
CA ASN A 90 4.85 3.07 -7.59
C ASN A 90 3.97 1.96 -7.02
N VAL A 91 2.67 2.22 -6.99
CA VAL A 91 1.65 1.20 -6.75
C VAL A 91 0.82 1.07 -8.02
N VAL A 92 0.61 -0.15 -8.49
CA VAL A 92 -0.28 -0.45 -9.63
C VAL A 92 -1.50 -1.17 -9.10
N ILE A 93 -2.67 -0.59 -9.35
CA ILE A 93 -3.98 -1.16 -9.03
C ILE A 93 -4.58 -1.65 -10.34
N LYS A 94 -4.76 -2.96 -10.48
CA LYS A 94 -5.38 -3.58 -11.65
C LYS A 94 -6.82 -3.93 -11.32
N PHE A 95 -7.77 -3.46 -12.13
CA PHE A 95 -9.19 -3.75 -11.95
C PHE A 95 -9.60 -4.99 -12.74
N ARG A 96 -10.58 -5.74 -12.25
CA ARG A 96 -11.16 -6.84 -13.02
C ARG A 96 -11.87 -6.31 -14.26
N PRO A 97 -11.91 -7.06 -15.38
CA PRO A 97 -12.73 -6.69 -16.53
C PRO A 97 -14.19 -6.48 -16.11
N SER A 98 -14.86 -5.45 -16.66
CA SER A 98 -16.23 -5.07 -16.31
C SER A 98 -17.30 -6.16 -16.56
N SER A 99 -16.96 -7.22 -17.29
CA SER A 99 -17.81 -8.40 -17.49
C SER A 99 -17.76 -9.41 -16.33
N GLY A 100 -16.87 -9.22 -15.36
CA GLY A 100 -16.75 -10.05 -14.17
C GLY A 100 -17.74 -9.65 -13.07
N LYS A 101 -18.21 -10.64 -12.31
CA LYS A 101 -18.94 -10.39 -11.05
C LYS A 101 -17.95 -9.83 -10.01
N ALA A 102 -18.34 -8.92 -9.11
CA ALA A 102 -17.52 -8.61 -7.94
C ALA A 102 -17.77 -9.63 -6.81
N SER A 103 -17.00 -9.55 -5.73
CA SER A 103 -17.25 -10.37 -4.53
C SER A 103 -18.68 -10.11 -4.01
N GLY A 104 -19.44 -11.18 -3.75
CA GLY A 104 -20.84 -11.09 -3.32
C GLY A 104 -21.87 -10.88 -4.44
N GLY A 105 -21.50 -11.11 -5.71
CA GLY A 105 -22.47 -11.17 -6.83
C GLY A 105 -22.99 -9.82 -7.33
N LYS A 106 -22.57 -8.71 -6.72
CA LYS A 106 -22.86 -7.34 -7.17
C LYS A 106 -21.90 -6.94 -8.31
N PRO A 107 -22.30 -6.11 -9.29
CA PRO A 107 -21.35 -5.53 -10.24
C PRO A 107 -20.30 -4.67 -9.49
N PRO A 108 -19.06 -4.59 -10.01
CA PRO A 108 -18.05 -3.69 -9.45
C PRO A 108 -18.57 -2.25 -9.49
N LYS A 109 -18.39 -1.52 -8.39
CA LYS A 109 -18.94 -0.17 -8.23
C LYS A 109 -18.21 0.94 -9.01
N ILE A 110 -17.08 0.64 -9.65
CA ILE A 110 -16.22 1.69 -10.24
C ILE A 110 -16.91 2.44 -11.36
N ASP A 111 -16.99 3.76 -11.23
CA ASP A 111 -17.42 4.68 -12.28
C ASP A 111 -16.22 5.17 -13.12
N LEU A 112 -16.31 4.88 -14.43
CA LEU A 112 -15.51 5.45 -15.53
C LEU A 112 -15.13 6.92 -15.31
N THR A 113 -16.17 7.70 -15.06
CA THR A 113 -16.16 9.16 -15.02
C THR A 113 -15.39 9.65 -13.81
N GLN A 114 -15.61 9.02 -12.65
CA GLN A 114 -14.93 9.37 -11.41
C GLN A 114 -13.44 9.06 -11.47
N VAL A 115 -13.06 7.89 -12.02
CA VAL A 115 -11.65 7.53 -12.21
C VAL A 115 -10.93 8.57 -13.07
N ILE A 116 -11.55 8.97 -14.19
CA ILE A 116 -10.97 9.96 -15.11
C ILE A 116 -10.86 11.33 -14.43
N ALA A 117 -11.91 11.77 -13.72
CA ALA A 117 -11.88 13.03 -12.98
C ALA A 117 -10.76 13.03 -11.93
N LEU A 118 -10.66 11.96 -11.13
CA LEU A 118 -9.65 11.82 -10.09
C LEU A 118 -8.22 11.86 -10.67
N VAL A 119 -7.99 11.20 -11.81
CA VAL A 119 -6.68 11.22 -12.51
C VAL A 119 -6.35 12.61 -13.06
N GLN A 120 -7.36 13.40 -13.46
CA GLN A 120 -7.13 14.78 -13.91
C GLN A 120 -6.83 15.73 -12.76
N GLU A 121 -7.42 15.50 -11.59
CA GLU A 121 -7.24 16.32 -10.39
C GLU A 121 -5.96 15.98 -9.62
N ARG A 122 -5.44 14.76 -9.74
CA ARG A 122 -4.30 14.28 -8.95
C ARG A 122 -3.06 14.01 -9.80
N GLY A 123 -1.99 14.78 -9.57
CA GLY A 123 -0.72 14.67 -10.29
C GLY A 123 0.12 13.42 -9.97
N ASP A 124 -0.26 12.67 -8.94
CA ASP A 124 0.34 11.39 -8.54
C ASP A 124 -0.34 10.17 -9.19
N LEU A 125 -1.40 10.39 -9.98
CA LEU A 125 -2.14 9.32 -10.64
C LEU A 125 -1.89 9.28 -12.15
N GLN A 126 -1.87 8.07 -12.69
CA GLN A 126 -1.79 7.83 -14.13
C GLN A 126 -2.61 6.61 -14.54
N LEU A 127 -3.44 6.75 -15.57
CA LEU A 127 -4.09 5.59 -16.21
C LEU A 127 -3.06 4.78 -17.01
N VAL A 128 -3.05 3.47 -16.78
CA VAL A 128 -2.24 2.49 -17.49
C VAL A 128 -3.18 1.49 -18.17
N PRO A 129 -3.33 1.53 -19.50
CA PRO A 129 -4.20 0.61 -20.23
C PRO A 129 -3.79 -0.86 -20.07
N PRO A 130 -4.74 -1.82 -20.14
CA PRO A 130 -6.15 -1.63 -20.48
C PRO A 130 -7.07 -1.27 -19.29
N ASN A 131 -6.68 -1.54 -18.04
CA ASN A 131 -7.56 -1.47 -16.87
C ASN A 131 -6.80 -1.25 -15.55
N SER A 132 -5.71 -0.49 -15.57
CA SER A 132 -4.88 -0.26 -14.39
C SER A 132 -4.74 1.22 -14.06
N LEU A 133 -4.64 1.51 -12.77
CA LEU A 133 -4.32 2.82 -12.24
C LEU A 133 -2.96 2.74 -11.55
N LYS A 134 -2.08 3.66 -11.89
CA LYS A 134 -0.76 3.79 -11.27
C LYS A 134 -0.76 4.99 -10.34
N LEU A 135 -0.26 4.78 -9.12
CA LEU A 135 -0.03 5.78 -8.08
C LEU A 135 1.48 5.94 -7.88
N ASP A 136 1.99 7.17 -7.94
CA ASP A 136 3.37 7.53 -7.60
C ASP A 136 3.45 7.99 -6.13
N LEU A 137 3.95 7.13 -5.26
CA LEU A 137 4.13 7.39 -3.83
C LEU A 137 5.06 8.58 -3.57
N GLY A 138 5.96 8.92 -4.50
CA GLY A 138 6.90 10.04 -4.37
C GLY A 138 6.31 11.40 -4.74
N ARG A 139 5.07 11.45 -5.27
CA ARG A 139 4.37 12.69 -5.62
C ARG A 139 3.25 13.00 -4.64
N ASP A 140 2.98 14.28 -4.48
CA ASP A 140 1.84 14.76 -3.70
C ASP A 140 0.55 14.67 -4.52
N GLN A 141 -0.59 14.58 -3.84
CA GLN A 141 -1.93 14.45 -4.43
C GLN A 141 -2.43 15.74 -5.10
N GLY A 142 -1.64 16.82 -5.12
CA GLY A 142 -2.05 18.11 -5.68
C GLY A 142 -2.29 18.07 -7.20
N PRO A 143 -2.93 19.12 -7.76
CA PRO A 143 -3.22 19.20 -9.19
C PRO A 143 -1.94 19.01 -10.00
N GLY A 144 -2.01 18.07 -10.94
CA GLY A 144 -0.93 17.83 -11.89
C GLY A 144 -0.71 19.08 -12.70
N VAL A 145 0.35 19.84 -12.39
CA VAL A 145 0.84 20.88 -13.30
C VAL A 145 1.09 20.17 -14.63
N ARG A 146 0.29 20.49 -15.66
CA ARG A 146 0.51 20.00 -17.02
C ARG A 146 1.92 20.42 -17.41
N ASP A 147 2.87 19.51 -17.26
CA ASP A 147 4.25 19.70 -17.71
C ASP A 147 4.24 19.59 -19.24
N GLN A 148 3.77 20.66 -19.89
CA GLN A 148 4.02 20.89 -21.31
C GLN A 148 5.52 21.14 -21.45
N GLY A 149 6.27 20.06 -21.65
CA GLY A 149 7.61 20.09 -22.20
C GLY A 149 8.66 20.81 -21.36
N ARG A 150 9.09 20.21 -20.25
CA ARG A 150 10.46 20.42 -19.76
C ARG A 150 11.23 19.12 -19.75
N LYS A 151 12.03 18.89 -20.80
CA LYS A 151 13.20 18.02 -20.69
C LYS A 151 14.07 18.57 -19.55
N ALA A 152 13.93 17.99 -18.36
CA ALA A 152 14.81 18.27 -17.23
C ALA A 152 16.22 17.80 -17.62
N LYS A 153 17.02 18.74 -18.12
CA LYS A 153 18.44 18.55 -18.39
C LYS A 153 19.07 18.23 -17.02
N LYS A 154 19.40 16.95 -16.78
CA LYS A 154 20.18 16.50 -15.63
C LYS A 154 21.55 17.20 -15.68
N THR A 155 21.64 18.39 -15.09
CA THR A 155 22.91 18.99 -14.75
C THR A 155 23.41 18.22 -13.52
N ARG A 156 24.30 17.26 -13.76
CA ARG A 156 25.04 16.60 -12.68
C ARG A 156 25.92 17.66 -12.04
N LYS A 157 25.49 18.26 -10.93
CA LYS A 157 26.44 18.86 -9.99
C LYS A 157 27.38 17.73 -9.56
N PRO A 158 28.70 17.96 -9.54
CA PRO A 158 29.62 16.96 -9.04
C PRO A 158 29.23 16.67 -7.59
N SER A 159 29.12 15.39 -7.29
CA SER A 159 28.75 14.90 -5.98
C SER A 159 29.80 15.28 -4.95
N TRP A 160 29.33 15.71 -3.78
CA TRP A 160 30.09 16.00 -2.57
C TRP A 160 31.10 14.90 -2.15
N TRP A 161 30.92 13.65 -2.59
CA TRP A 161 31.85 12.54 -2.33
C TRP A 161 33.14 12.57 -3.17
N ALA A 162 33.22 13.36 -4.24
CA ALA A 162 34.41 13.43 -5.11
C ALA A 162 35.53 14.32 -4.55
N ALA A 163 35.35 14.97 -3.40
CA ALA A 163 36.25 16.02 -2.90
C ALA A 163 37.04 15.66 -1.62
N ARG A 164 37.04 14.41 -1.11
CA ARG A 164 37.80 14.11 0.11
C ARG A 164 38.30 12.67 0.28
N ALA A 165 38.79 12.07 -0.80
CA ALA A 165 39.56 10.83 -0.72
C ALA A 165 41.02 11.11 -0.30
N THR A 166 41.27 11.35 0.99
CA THR A 166 42.60 11.15 1.57
C THR A 166 42.49 10.85 3.07
N ALA A 167 43.08 9.72 3.45
CA ALA A 167 43.48 9.27 4.80
C ALA A 167 42.39 8.74 5.76
N GLY A 168 42.51 7.46 6.09
CA GLY A 168 41.91 6.83 7.27
C GLY A 168 41.31 5.46 6.98
N GLN A 169 41.92 4.38 7.48
CA GLN A 169 41.36 3.03 7.43
C GLN A 169 39.94 3.02 7.99
N VAL A 170 38.98 2.46 7.25
CA VAL A 170 37.62 2.24 7.71
C VAL A 170 37.43 0.74 7.95
N THR A 171 37.19 0.37 9.19
CA THR A 171 36.81 -0.99 9.60
C THR A 171 35.48 -1.34 8.94
N SER A 172 35.46 -2.32 8.04
CA SER A 172 34.29 -2.67 7.21
C SER A 172 33.23 -3.41 8.05
N GLY A 173 32.23 -2.68 8.54
CA GLY A 173 31.07 -3.22 9.27
C GLY A 173 29.74 -3.17 8.52
N PHE A 174 29.69 -2.73 7.26
CA PHE A 174 28.41 -2.53 6.55
C PHE A 174 28.45 -3.13 5.14
N THR A 175 27.47 -3.97 4.81
CA THR A 175 27.31 -4.47 3.45
C THR A 175 26.75 -3.39 2.52
N LYS A 176 27.07 -3.46 1.22
CA LYS A 176 26.48 -2.59 0.19
C LYS A 176 24.94 -2.64 0.20
N ALA A 177 24.37 -3.78 0.61
CA ALA A 177 22.93 -3.97 0.75
C ALA A 177 22.35 -3.19 1.95
N GLU A 178 23.05 -3.12 3.08
CA GLU A 178 22.64 -2.30 4.24
C GLU A 178 22.78 -0.81 3.98
N ILE A 179 23.82 -0.38 3.26
CA ILE A 179 24.02 1.03 2.89
C ILE A 179 22.93 1.52 1.91
N LEU A 180 22.41 0.61 1.07
CA LEU A 180 21.32 0.90 0.14
C LEU A 180 19.93 0.71 0.75
N ARG A 181 19.82 0.22 2.00
CA ARG A 181 18.53 0.03 2.68
C ARG A 181 17.95 1.40 2.99
N GLN A 182 16.94 1.80 2.21
CA GLN A 182 16.15 2.99 2.53
C GLN A 182 15.59 2.83 3.94
N ALA A 183 15.63 3.92 4.72
CA ALA A 183 15.06 3.93 6.06
C ALA A 183 13.62 3.39 6.01
N PRO A 184 13.19 2.57 6.98
CA PRO A 184 11.83 2.06 7.01
C PRO A 184 10.87 3.26 7.06
N GLU A 185 10.23 3.53 5.93
CA GLU A 185 9.14 4.49 5.80
C GLU A 185 8.00 4.02 6.70
N ASP A 186 7.47 4.89 7.56
CA ASP A 186 6.25 4.57 8.29
C ASP A 186 5.10 4.44 7.28
N PRO A 187 4.57 3.23 7.05
CA PRO A 187 3.58 3.02 6.00
C PRO A 187 2.25 3.72 6.30
N ARG A 188 2.00 4.10 7.55
CA ARG A 188 0.77 4.75 8.03
C ARG A 188 0.93 6.26 8.20
N ALA A 189 2.12 6.82 7.99
CA ALA A 189 2.28 8.27 7.92
C ALA A 189 1.38 8.86 6.81
N PRO A 190 1.05 10.16 6.83
CA PRO A 190 0.16 10.77 5.82
C PRO A 190 0.61 10.52 4.37
N ASN A 191 1.92 10.45 4.13
CA ASN A 191 2.50 10.13 2.82
C ASN A 191 2.92 8.67 2.65
N GLY A 192 2.72 7.84 3.67
CA GLY A 192 3.06 6.43 3.65
C GLY A 192 2.15 5.62 2.74
N VAL A 193 2.64 4.45 2.33
CA VAL A 193 1.97 3.60 1.34
C VAL A 193 0.56 3.17 1.75
N LEU A 194 0.31 2.81 3.01
CA LEU A 194 -1.01 2.37 3.46
C LEU A 194 -1.99 3.56 3.42
N SER A 195 -1.57 4.72 3.91
CA SER A 195 -2.41 5.92 3.91
C SER A 195 -2.77 6.37 2.49
N LYS A 196 -1.79 6.41 1.57
CA LYS A 196 -2.03 6.80 0.18
C LYS A 196 -2.91 5.82 -0.58
N VAL A 197 -2.72 4.50 -0.37
CA VAL A 197 -3.54 3.48 -1.03
C VAL A 197 -4.95 3.47 -0.48
N THR A 198 -5.13 3.48 0.85
CA THR A 198 -6.47 3.55 1.48
C THR A 198 -7.23 4.78 1.01
N GLY A 199 -6.63 5.97 1.08
CA GLY A 199 -7.30 7.20 0.65
C GLY A 199 -7.64 7.22 -0.84
N LEU A 200 -6.82 6.59 -1.69
CA LEU A 200 -7.16 6.41 -3.10
C LEU A 200 -8.38 5.49 -3.29
N LEU A 201 -8.44 4.36 -2.57
CA LEU A 201 -9.57 3.44 -2.68
C LEU A 201 -10.87 4.06 -2.13
N GLU A 202 -10.81 4.78 -1.01
CA GLU A 202 -11.96 5.52 -0.46
C GLU A 202 -12.49 6.56 -1.46
N ALA A 203 -11.60 7.31 -2.11
CA ALA A 203 -11.98 8.28 -3.15
C ALA A 203 -12.64 7.63 -4.38
N LEU A 204 -12.41 6.33 -4.62
CA LEU A 204 -13.00 5.57 -5.72
C LEU A 204 -14.32 4.87 -5.35
N ASP A 205 -14.66 4.74 -4.06
CA ASP A 205 -15.93 4.13 -3.58
C ASP A 205 -17.04 5.16 -3.30
N THR A 206 -16.76 6.46 -3.48
CA THR A 206 -17.70 7.58 -3.23
C THR A 206 -18.60 7.85 -4.42
#